data_AF-A0A9W8MNN6-F1
#
_entry.id   AF-A0A9W8MNN6-F1
#
_cell.length_a   1.000
_cell.length_b   1.000
_cell.length_c   1.000
_cell.angle_alpha   90.00
_cell.angle_beta   90.00
_cell.angle_gamma   90.00
#
_symmetry.space_group_name_H-M   'P 1'
#
loop_
_entity.id
_entity.type
_entity.pdbx_description
1 polymer ?
#
loop_
_entity_poly.entity_id
_entity_poly.type
_entity_poly.pdbx_seq_one_letter_code
_entity_poly.pdbx_strand_id
1 'polypeptide(L)'
;MAPISDNWPDVEASLEIMEPDFADRIISMVDQLQPHHPRIEAFASSFHPQRLPCRLLANHYTWGQSFLVFELLFSDNTSWIIRFGMRPMDAYFNTAAQLERKILNEVAALHLVRQRTTIPVPTIIAYHAHPSPSNPLGPNFPAFMLMTAITGMTIEDCGVAIHDMDSQSGVVFDTDPLGGDESKRPILQRYLRDIADIHVQLSRITFDRIGSFVIDDQGKVTVGPGADFGLGPFDSAKEFGRRGRGRA
;
A
#
# COMPACT_ATOMS: atom_id res chain seq x y z
N MET A 1 12.52 -18.85 -3.38
CA MET A 1 11.13 -18.41 -3.58
C MET A 1 11.15 -17.44 -4.74
N ALA A 2 10.15 -17.45 -5.62
CA ALA A 2 10.11 -16.47 -6.71
C ALA A 2 9.90 -15.05 -6.11
N PRO A 3 10.51 -14.01 -6.71
CA PRO A 3 10.17 -12.63 -6.40
C PRO A 3 8.67 -12.38 -6.42
N ILE A 4 8.18 -11.57 -5.49
CA ILE A 4 6.75 -11.22 -5.43
C ILE A 4 6.37 -10.36 -6.65
N SER A 5 7.32 -9.57 -7.12
CA SER A 5 7.19 -8.69 -8.28
C SER A 5 6.98 -9.44 -9.59
N ASP A 6 7.28 -10.74 -9.65
CA ASP A 6 7.03 -11.55 -10.85
C ASP A 6 5.53 -11.70 -11.13
N ASN A 7 4.67 -11.49 -10.13
CA ASN A 7 3.21 -11.48 -10.27
C ASN A 7 2.65 -10.05 -10.43
N TRP A 8 3.50 -9.02 -10.53
CA TRP A 8 3.03 -7.66 -10.78
C TRP A 8 2.70 -7.46 -12.28
N PRO A 9 1.83 -6.49 -12.60
CA PRO A 9 1.54 -6.16 -13.99
C PRO A 9 2.82 -5.82 -14.76
N ASP A 10 2.84 -6.18 -16.05
CA ASP A 10 3.94 -5.82 -16.94
C ASP A 10 4.07 -4.30 -17.01
N VAL A 11 5.26 -3.79 -16.73
CA VAL A 11 5.54 -2.36 -16.61
C VAL A 11 5.35 -1.65 -17.95
N GLU A 12 5.90 -2.20 -19.02
CA GLU A 12 5.89 -1.57 -20.35
C GLU A 12 4.45 -1.49 -20.88
N ALA A 13 3.73 -2.61 -20.87
CA ALA A 13 2.33 -2.67 -21.28
C ALA A 13 1.43 -1.77 -20.43
N SER A 14 1.70 -1.67 -19.12
CA SER A 14 0.92 -0.81 -18.22
C SER A 14 1.16 0.69 -18.47
N LEU A 15 2.39 1.08 -18.85
CA LEU A 15 2.71 2.47 -19.20
C LEU A 15 2.15 2.86 -20.57
N GLU A 16 2.09 1.94 -21.55
CA GLU A 16 1.57 2.21 -22.90
C GLU A 16 0.09 2.59 -22.94
N ILE A 17 -0.72 2.02 -22.04
CA ILE A 17 -2.18 2.27 -21.99
C ILE A 17 -2.54 3.45 -21.07
N MET A 18 -1.54 4.12 -20.50
CA MET A 18 -1.70 5.14 -19.47
C MET A 18 -1.73 6.55 -20.07
N GLU A 19 -2.38 7.49 -19.38
CA GLU A 19 -2.31 8.90 -19.74
C GLU A 19 -0.85 9.39 -19.75
N PRO A 20 -0.38 10.08 -20.80
CA PRO A 20 1.04 10.42 -20.98
C PRO A 20 1.65 11.18 -19.80
N ASP A 21 0.94 12.18 -19.27
CA ASP A 21 1.44 13.00 -18.14
C ASP A 21 1.66 12.14 -16.88
N PHE A 22 0.84 11.11 -16.69
CA PHE A 22 0.96 10.21 -15.54
C PHE A 22 2.07 9.17 -15.76
N ALA A 23 2.23 8.65 -16.98
CA ALA A 23 3.34 7.80 -17.35
C ALA A 23 4.69 8.53 -17.19
N ASP A 24 4.79 9.76 -17.69
CA ASP A 24 5.99 10.61 -17.56
C ASP A 24 6.36 10.87 -16.10
N ARG A 25 5.35 11.06 -15.23
CA ARG A 25 5.55 11.22 -13.78
C ARG A 25 6.17 9.98 -13.14
N ILE A 26 5.80 8.78 -13.58
CA ILE A 26 6.37 7.52 -13.10
C ILE A 26 7.79 7.36 -13.63
N ILE A 27 7.98 7.48 -14.95
CA ILE A 27 9.26 7.30 -15.62
C ILE A 27 10.30 8.27 -15.06
N SER A 28 9.96 9.55 -14.93
CA SER A 28 10.85 10.57 -14.36
C SER A 28 11.30 10.23 -12.94
N MET A 29 10.43 9.59 -12.15
CA MET A 29 10.77 9.17 -10.79
C MET A 29 11.68 7.94 -10.78
N VAL A 30 11.42 6.97 -11.64
CA VAL A 30 12.29 5.78 -11.81
C VAL A 30 13.69 6.23 -12.22
N ASP A 31 13.80 7.12 -13.21
CA ASP A 31 15.08 7.68 -13.67
C ASP A 31 15.81 8.44 -12.56
N GLN A 32 15.07 9.20 -11.74
CA GLN A 32 15.63 9.90 -10.58
C GLN A 32 16.20 8.91 -9.53
N LEU A 33 15.56 7.75 -9.34
CA LEU A 33 15.96 6.75 -8.34
C LEU A 33 17.05 5.80 -8.85
N GLN A 34 17.19 5.62 -10.16
CA GLN A 34 18.18 4.73 -10.78
C GLN A 34 19.62 4.90 -10.25
N PRO A 35 20.22 6.11 -10.21
CA PRO A 35 21.60 6.30 -9.72
C PRO A 35 21.75 5.99 -8.22
N HIS A 36 20.63 5.79 -7.53
CA HIS A 36 20.55 5.68 -6.09
C HIS A 36 20.22 4.28 -5.59
N HIS A 37 19.98 3.31 -6.48
CA HIS A 37 19.69 1.92 -6.11
C HIS A 37 20.70 1.32 -5.12
N PRO A 38 22.03 1.46 -5.29
CA PRO A 38 22.99 0.89 -4.34
C PRO A 38 22.85 1.46 -2.92
N ARG A 39 22.45 2.73 -2.81
CA ARG A 39 22.23 3.38 -1.51
C ARG A 39 20.94 2.90 -0.86
N ILE A 40 19.89 2.67 -1.64
CA ILE A 40 18.62 2.10 -1.18
C ILE A 40 18.86 0.67 -0.66
N GLU A 41 19.60 -0.14 -1.42
CA GLU A 41 19.97 -1.51 -1.05
C GLU A 41 20.81 -1.54 0.24
N ALA A 42 21.83 -0.68 0.34
CA ALA A 42 22.65 -0.58 1.55
C ALA A 42 21.84 -0.15 2.77
N PHE A 43 20.90 0.79 2.59
CA PHE A 43 20.00 1.23 3.65
C PHE A 43 19.11 0.10 4.13
N ALA A 44 18.42 -0.61 3.23
CA ALA A 44 17.59 -1.76 3.58
C ALA A 44 18.40 -2.89 4.25
N SER A 45 19.58 -3.20 3.71
CA SER A 45 20.50 -4.19 4.27
C SER A 45 20.89 -3.87 5.71
N SER A 46 20.99 -2.59 6.09
CA SER A 46 21.33 -2.18 7.45
C SER A 46 20.26 -2.55 8.50
N PHE A 47 19.00 -2.70 8.09
CA PHE A 47 17.89 -3.12 8.96
C PHE A 47 17.69 -4.63 9.00
N HIS A 48 18.27 -5.38 8.06
CA HIS A 48 18.14 -6.83 8.07
C HIS A 48 18.79 -7.40 9.35
N PRO A 49 18.14 -8.33 10.09
CA PRO A 49 18.70 -8.85 11.34
C PRO A 49 20.12 -9.43 11.22
N GLN A 50 20.41 -10.01 10.06
CA GLN A 50 21.73 -10.58 9.71
C GLN A 50 22.57 -9.66 8.80
N ARG A 51 22.08 -8.45 8.51
CA ARG A 51 22.69 -7.49 7.57
C ARG A 51 23.03 -8.10 6.21
N LEU A 52 22.11 -8.93 5.71
CA LEU A 52 22.29 -9.57 4.41
C LEU A 52 22.16 -8.53 3.29
N PRO A 53 22.91 -8.71 2.19
CA PRO A 53 22.73 -7.89 1.01
C PRO A 53 21.35 -8.15 0.39
N CYS A 54 20.76 -7.10 -0.15
CA CYS A 54 19.56 -7.17 -0.98
C CYS A 54 19.79 -6.53 -2.34
N ARG A 55 18.95 -6.91 -3.30
CA ARG A 55 18.87 -6.30 -4.62
C ARG A 55 17.51 -5.64 -4.81
N LEU A 56 17.49 -4.42 -5.30
CA LEU A 56 16.28 -3.73 -5.75
C LEU A 56 15.93 -4.24 -7.15
N LEU A 57 14.71 -4.77 -7.31
CA LEU A 57 14.24 -5.31 -8.59
C LEU A 57 13.72 -4.18 -9.49
N ALA A 58 14.65 -3.42 -10.06
CA ALA A 58 14.36 -2.17 -10.76
C ALA A 58 13.48 -2.32 -12.01
N ASN A 59 13.42 -3.52 -12.59
CA ASN A 59 12.65 -3.79 -13.81
C ASN A 59 11.22 -4.29 -13.49
N HIS A 60 10.94 -4.65 -12.24
CA HIS A 60 9.64 -5.12 -11.81
C HIS A 60 9.15 -4.19 -10.70
N TYR A 61 8.44 -3.14 -11.10
CA TYR A 61 7.88 -2.16 -10.19
C TYR A 61 6.40 -1.95 -10.48
N THR A 62 5.68 -1.44 -9.49
CA THR A 62 4.27 -1.08 -9.65
C THR A 62 4.03 0.27 -9.01
N TRP A 63 2.86 0.85 -9.22
CA TRP A 63 2.52 2.16 -8.69
C TRP A 63 1.06 2.24 -8.32
N GLY A 64 0.77 3.11 -7.37
CA GLY A 64 -0.58 3.59 -7.09
C GLY A 64 -0.73 5.04 -7.51
N GLN A 65 -1.72 5.73 -6.96
CA GLN A 65 -1.93 7.16 -7.22
C GLN A 65 -0.82 8.05 -6.63
N SER A 66 -0.30 7.66 -5.46
CA SER A 66 0.61 8.46 -4.63
C SER A 66 2.03 7.88 -4.51
N PHE A 67 2.21 6.59 -4.75
CA PHE A 67 3.47 5.89 -4.47
C PHE A 67 3.92 5.05 -5.65
N LEU A 68 5.23 5.08 -5.91
CA LEU A 68 5.97 4.13 -6.73
C LEU A 68 6.52 3.02 -5.81
N VAL A 69 6.44 1.76 -6.23
CA VAL A 69 6.67 0.59 -5.38
C VAL A 69 7.70 -0.34 -6.01
N PHE A 70 8.75 -0.67 -5.25
CA PHE A 70 9.77 -1.65 -5.65
C PHE A 70 9.86 -2.79 -4.65
N GLU A 71 10.26 -3.96 -5.14
CA GLU A 71 10.68 -5.09 -4.31
C GLU A 71 12.19 -5.04 -4.03
N LEU A 72 12.56 -5.33 -2.80
CA LEU A 72 13.91 -5.58 -2.33
C LEU A 72 14.03 -7.06 -1.97
N LEU A 73 14.83 -7.80 -2.76
CA LEU A 73 15.05 -9.23 -2.56
C LEU A 73 16.39 -9.48 -1.88
N PHE A 74 16.34 -10.05 -0.67
CA PHE A 74 17.52 -10.42 0.11
C PHE A 74 18.13 -11.75 -0.36
N SER A 75 19.41 -11.96 -0.05
CA SER A 75 20.12 -13.19 -0.41
C SER A 75 19.54 -14.47 0.22
N ASP A 76 18.75 -14.35 1.29
CA ASP A 76 18.01 -15.45 1.92
C ASP A 76 16.63 -15.71 1.28
N ASN A 77 16.28 -14.98 0.22
CA ASN A 77 14.97 -14.93 -0.43
C ASN A 77 13.85 -14.28 0.41
N THR A 78 14.20 -13.49 1.43
CA THR A 78 13.22 -12.60 2.06
C THR A 78 12.93 -11.42 1.13
N SER A 79 11.66 -11.07 0.98
CA SER A 79 11.22 -9.92 0.17
C SER A 79 10.70 -8.80 1.05
N TRP A 80 11.22 -7.60 0.86
CA TRP A 80 10.68 -6.36 1.43
C TRP A 80 10.15 -5.45 0.33
N ILE A 81 9.24 -4.55 0.70
CA ILE A 81 8.67 -3.56 -0.20
C ILE A 81 9.15 -2.19 0.23
N ILE A 82 9.63 -1.41 -0.74
CA ILE A 82 9.89 0.01 -0.55
C ILE A 82 8.95 0.83 -1.44
N ARG A 83 8.30 1.81 -0.83
CA ARG A 83 7.40 2.74 -1.49
C ARG A 83 8.01 4.13 -1.44
N PHE A 84 8.07 4.79 -2.59
CA PHE A 84 8.51 6.17 -2.69
C PHE A 84 7.32 7.04 -3.09
N GLY A 85 7.15 8.15 -2.41
CA GLY A 85 6.10 9.09 -2.72
C GLY A 85 6.40 9.86 -4.01
N MET A 86 5.47 9.80 -4.95
CA MET A 86 5.60 10.47 -6.24
C MET A 86 5.52 11.99 -6.09
N ARG A 87 5.93 12.72 -7.13
CA ARG A 87 5.80 14.17 -7.18
C ARG A 87 4.31 14.59 -7.17
N PRO A 88 3.97 15.83 -6.78
CA PRO A 88 2.61 16.35 -6.91
C PRO A 88 2.11 16.21 -8.35
N MET A 89 0.86 15.82 -8.52
CA MET A 89 0.22 15.80 -9.84
C MET A 89 -0.24 17.21 -10.22
N ASP A 90 -0.77 17.94 -9.24
CA ASP A 90 -1.13 19.34 -9.36
C ASP A 90 -0.96 20.05 -8.00
N ALA A 91 -1.50 21.27 -7.88
CA ALA A 91 -1.43 22.06 -6.65
C ALA A 91 -2.21 21.46 -5.45
N TYR A 92 -3.10 20.49 -5.71
CA TYR A 92 -4.04 19.95 -4.73
C TYR A 92 -3.88 18.45 -4.49
N PHE A 93 -3.20 17.73 -5.38
CA PHE A 93 -3.01 16.29 -5.33
C PHE A 93 -1.55 15.91 -5.18
N ASN A 94 -1.32 15.07 -4.17
CA ASN A 94 -0.02 14.50 -3.83
C ASN A 94 1.04 15.55 -3.45
N THR A 95 0.60 16.63 -2.83
CA THR A 95 1.48 17.62 -2.19
C THR A 95 2.34 16.97 -1.10
N ALA A 96 3.49 17.56 -0.78
CA ALA A 96 4.38 17.02 0.25
C ALA A 96 3.67 16.79 1.61
N ALA A 97 2.80 17.72 2.02
CA ALA A 97 2.03 17.59 3.25
C ALA A 97 0.96 16.48 3.19
N GLN A 98 0.36 16.22 2.01
CA GLN A 98 -0.56 15.09 1.83
C GLN A 98 0.18 13.77 1.91
N LEU A 99 1.32 13.69 1.23
CA LEU A 99 2.15 12.49 1.21
C LEU A 99 2.66 12.14 2.61
N GLU A 100 3.09 13.14 3.38
CA GLU A 100 3.45 13.01 4.78
C GLU A 100 2.29 12.43 5.60
N ARG A 101 1.09 13.02 5.51
CA ARG A 101 -0.09 12.51 6.21
C ARG A 101 -0.46 11.09 5.78
N LYS A 102 -0.34 10.75 4.49
CA LYS A 102 -0.61 9.40 3.98
C LYS A 102 0.35 8.37 4.57
N ILE A 103 1.65 8.67 4.57
CA ILE A 103 2.69 7.81 5.18
C ILE A 103 2.41 7.63 6.67
N LEU A 104 2.24 8.72 7.42
CA LEU A 104 2.02 8.66 8.86
C LEU A 104 0.71 7.93 9.22
N ASN A 105 -0.37 8.16 8.46
CA ASN A 105 -1.62 7.45 8.64
C ASN A 105 -1.47 5.94 8.37
N GLU A 106 -0.73 5.55 7.33
CA GLU A 106 -0.49 4.14 7.03
C GLU A 106 0.36 3.47 8.13
N VAL A 107 1.41 4.13 8.62
CA VAL A 107 2.21 3.64 9.76
C VAL A 107 1.33 3.42 10.98
N ALA A 108 0.49 4.40 11.33
CA ALA A 108 -0.40 4.32 12.48
C ALA A 108 -1.48 3.25 12.30
N ALA A 109 -2.05 3.11 11.10
CA ALA A 109 -3.05 2.10 10.78
C ALA A 109 -2.48 0.68 10.91
N LEU A 110 -1.32 0.42 10.31
CA LEU A 110 -0.68 -0.89 10.35
C LEU A 110 -0.24 -1.24 11.78
N HIS A 111 0.27 -0.27 12.53
CA HIS A 111 0.59 -0.44 13.96
C HIS A 111 -0.65 -0.83 14.77
N LEU A 112 -1.76 -0.13 14.58
CA LEU A 112 -3.02 -0.37 15.27
C LEU A 112 -3.59 -1.76 14.96
N VAL A 113 -3.68 -2.11 13.66
CA VAL A 113 -4.23 -3.41 13.22
C VAL A 113 -3.36 -4.53 13.77
N ARG A 114 -2.04 -4.42 13.68
CA ARG A 114 -1.10 -5.43 14.21
C ARG A 114 -1.24 -5.63 15.72
N GLN A 115 -1.49 -4.55 16.48
CA GLN A 115 -1.61 -4.63 17.93
C GLN A 115 -2.95 -5.20 18.41
N ARG A 116 -4.05 -4.92 17.68
CA ARG A 116 -5.41 -5.21 18.15
C ARG A 116 -6.06 -6.40 17.46
N THR A 117 -5.41 -6.98 16.45
CA THR A 117 -5.96 -8.08 15.66
C THR A 117 -4.90 -9.14 15.43
N THR A 118 -5.35 -10.31 14.96
CA THR A 118 -4.47 -11.38 14.47
C THR A 118 -4.27 -11.31 12.96
N ILE A 119 -4.75 -10.24 12.30
CA ILE A 119 -4.70 -10.09 10.85
C ILE A 119 -3.23 -9.96 10.44
N PRO A 120 -2.75 -10.77 9.47
CA PRO A 120 -1.41 -10.62 8.93
C PRO A 120 -1.33 -9.30 8.16
N VAL A 121 -0.53 -8.36 8.66
CA VAL A 121 -0.28 -7.07 8.02
C VAL A 121 1.22 -6.83 7.84
N PRO A 122 1.64 -6.02 6.85
CA PRO A 122 3.04 -5.64 6.69
C PRO A 122 3.57 -4.97 7.96
N THR A 123 4.83 -5.25 8.29
CA THR A 123 5.53 -4.56 9.37
C THR A 123 6.33 -3.41 8.78
N ILE A 124 6.14 -2.21 9.31
CA ILE A 124 6.95 -1.05 8.96
C ILE A 124 8.34 -1.21 9.57
N ILE A 125 9.37 -1.13 8.72
CA ILE A 125 10.77 -1.29 9.11
C ILE A 125 11.40 0.10 9.30
N ALA A 126 11.18 0.98 8.34
CA ALA A 126 11.64 2.37 8.37
C ALA A 126 10.73 3.22 7.50
N TYR A 127 10.62 4.51 7.79
CA TYR A 127 9.94 5.46 6.92
C TYR A 127 10.52 6.86 7.09
N HIS A 128 10.33 7.69 6.09
CA HIS A 128 10.66 9.10 6.12
C HIS A 128 9.54 9.86 5.43
N ALA A 129 8.72 10.57 6.21
CA ALA A 129 7.43 11.07 5.74
C ALA A 129 7.52 12.42 5.00
N HIS A 130 8.61 13.16 5.14
CA HIS A 130 8.77 14.48 4.51
C HIS A 130 10.15 14.61 3.85
N PRO A 131 10.31 15.45 2.82
CA PRO A 131 11.63 15.84 2.34
C PRO A 131 12.41 16.52 3.47
N SER A 132 13.64 16.08 3.71
CA SER A 132 14.51 16.65 4.74
C SER A 132 15.97 16.56 4.32
N PRO A 133 16.81 17.56 4.66
CA PRO A 133 18.25 17.42 4.57
C PRO A 133 18.80 16.20 5.34
N SER A 134 18.07 15.75 6.37
CA SER A 134 18.39 14.60 7.20
C SER A 134 17.85 13.27 6.68
N ASN A 135 17.29 13.22 5.46
CA ASN A 135 16.80 11.98 4.88
C ASN A 135 17.97 10.99 4.74
N PRO A 136 17.86 9.76 5.29
CA PRO A 136 18.97 8.80 5.30
C PRO A 136 19.41 8.38 3.89
N LEU A 137 18.51 8.43 2.91
CA LEU A 137 18.80 8.17 1.51
C LEU A 137 19.38 9.39 0.78
N GLY A 138 19.26 10.59 1.34
CA GLY A 138 19.89 11.81 0.86
C GLY A 138 18.92 13.00 0.82
N PRO A 139 19.43 14.24 0.82
CA PRO A 139 18.63 15.45 1.00
C PRO A 139 17.56 15.67 -0.08
N ASN A 140 17.77 15.12 -1.28
CA ASN A 140 16.87 15.27 -2.43
C ASN A 140 15.96 14.04 -2.65
N PHE A 141 15.95 13.08 -1.73
CA PHE A 141 15.10 11.90 -1.87
C PHE A 141 13.64 12.21 -1.51
N PRO A 142 12.69 11.61 -2.24
CA PRO A 142 11.29 11.69 -1.89
C PRO A 142 11.03 11.04 -0.53
N ALA A 143 9.85 11.33 0.03
CA ALA A 143 9.36 10.60 1.18
C ALA A 143 9.23 9.11 0.82
N PHE A 144 9.50 8.23 1.77
CA PHE A 144 9.48 6.79 1.52
C PHE A 144 9.01 6.00 2.73
N MET A 145 8.62 4.75 2.48
CA MET A 145 8.27 3.76 3.48
C MET A 145 8.85 2.40 3.08
N LEU A 146 9.59 1.78 4.00
CA LEU A 146 10.15 0.44 3.88
C LEU A 146 9.38 -0.49 4.82
N MET A 147 8.89 -1.60 4.27
CA MET A 147 8.06 -2.56 5.01
C MET A 147 8.34 -4.00 4.57
N THR A 148 7.98 -4.97 5.41
CA THR A 148 8.00 -6.40 5.01
C THR A 148 6.98 -6.66 3.90
N ALA A 149 7.26 -7.56 2.98
CA ALA A 149 6.25 -8.00 2.02
C ALA A 149 5.28 -9.03 2.64
N ILE A 150 4.04 -9.05 2.18
CA ILE A 150 3.13 -10.18 2.41
C ILE A 150 3.22 -11.10 1.20
N THR A 151 3.61 -12.35 1.44
CA THR A 151 3.63 -13.40 0.44
C THR A 151 2.31 -14.15 0.45
N GLY A 152 1.72 -14.39 -0.72
CA GLY A 152 0.48 -15.14 -0.85
C GLY A 152 0.16 -15.40 -2.32
N MET A 153 -0.97 -16.08 -2.54
CA MET A 153 -1.57 -16.26 -3.85
C MET A 153 -2.91 -15.53 -3.87
N THR A 154 -3.29 -14.99 -5.03
CA THR A 154 -4.63 -14.45 -5.18
C THR A 154 -5.64 -15.61 -5.23
N ILE A 155 -6.91 -15.29 -5.01
CA ILE A 155 -7.99 -16.28 -5.09
C ILE A 155 -8.19 -16.80 -6.52
N GLU A 156 -7.88 -15.96 -7.52
CA GLU A 156 -7.88 -16.32 -8.94
C GLU A 156 -6.73 -17.25 -9.30
N ASP A 157 -5.54 -17.06 -8.73
CA ASP A 157 -4.44 -18.02 -8.88
C ASP A 157 -4.80 -19.39 -8.32
N CYS A 158 -5.72 -19.44 -7.34
CA CYS A 158 -6.29 -20.69 -6.82
C CYS A 158 -7.38 -21.28 -7.74
N GLY A 159 -7.65 -20.65 -8.88
CA GLY A 159 -8.63 -21.08 -9.88
C GLY A 159 -10.08 -20.77 -9.52
N VAL A 160 -10.32 -19.83 -8.59
CA VAL A 160 -11.65 -19.39 -8.16
C VAL A 160 -11.91 -17.98 -8.69
N ALA A 161 -12.86 -17.86 -9.62
CA ALA A 161 -13.19 -16.59 -10.24
C ALA A 161 -14.19 -15.81 -9.35
N ILE A 162 -13.79 -14.65 -8.84
CA ILE A 162 -14.66 -13.79 -7.98
C ILE A 162 -15.05 -12.49 -8.69
N HIS A 163 -14.38 -12.12 -9.78
CA HIS A 163 -14.59 -10.86 -10.50
C HIS A 163 -15.96 -10.71 -11.20
N ASP A 164 -16.74 -11.79 -11.38
CA ASP A 164 -18.03 -11.73 -12.09
C ASP A 164 -19.21 -11.22 -11.23
N MET A 165 -19.00 -10.96 -9.94
CA MET A 165 -20.08 -10.51 -9.04
C MET A 165 -20.40 -9.01 -9.16
N ASP A 166 -19.54 -8.21 -9.80
CA ASP A 166 -19.64 -6.74 -9.83
C ASP A 166 -19.94 -6.17 -11.23
N SER A 167 -20.50 -7.01 -12.13
CA SER A 167 -20.93 -6.54 -13.45
C SER A 167 -22.08 -5.53 -13.33
N GLN A 168 -21.77 -4.28 -13.66
CA GLN A 168 -22.67 -3.10 -13.73
C GLN A 168 -23.85 -3.28 -14.70
N SER A 169 -24.06 -4.45 -15.28
CA SER A 169 -25.11 -4.74 -16.25
C SER A 169 -26.39 -5.33 -15.63
N GLY A 170 -26.42 -5.66 -14.33
CA GLY A 170 -27.61 -6.24 -13.70
C GLY A 170 -28.02 -7.60 -14.28
N VAL A 171 -27.16 -8.21 -15.11
CA VAL A 171 -27.30 -9.56 -15.62
C VAL A 171 -26.42 -10.43 -14.75
N VAL A 172 -27.01 -11.06 -13.74
CA VAL A 172 -26.37 -12.15 -13.00
C VAL A 172 -26.18 -13.28 -14.00
N PHE A 173 -25.02 -13.36 -14.63
CA PHE A 173 -24.60 -14.64 -15.15
C PHE A 173 -24.44 -15.55 -13.93
N ASP A 174 -25.11 -16.70 -13.98
CA ASP A 174 -24.94 -17.81 -13.05
C ASP A 174 -23.54 -18.41 -13.28
N THR A 175 -22.50 -17.60 -13.09
CA THR A 175 -21.12 -18.04 -13.24
C THR A 175 -20.75 -18.75 -11.96
N ASP A 176 -20.77 -20.08 -12.02
CA ASP A 176 -20.25 -20.92 -10.96
C ASP A 176 -18.80 -20.47 -10.65
N PRO A 177 -18.51 -19.91 -9.46
CA PRO A 177 -17.18 -19.42 -9.10
C PRO A 177 -16.13 -20.54 -9.06
N LEU A 178 -16.57 -21.81 -9.06
CA LEU A 178 -15.72 -22.99 -9.11
C LEU A 178 -15.39 -23.42 -10.55
N GLY A 179 -16.11 -22.88 -11.55
CA GLY A 179 -15.97 -23.27 -12.95
C GLY A 179 -16.30 -24.74 -13.21
N GLY A 180 -17.23 -25.32 -12.44
CA GLY A 180 -17.58 -26.74 -12.47
C GLY A 180 -16.64 -27.66 -11.69
N ASP A 181 -15.57 -27.13 -11.07
CA ASP A 181 -14.60 -27.91 -10.31
C ASP A 181 -14.89 -27.88 -8.80
N GLU A 182 -15.63 -28.88 -8.36
CA GLU A 182 -16.02 -29.02 -6.96
C GLU A 182 -14.87 -29.24 -5.97
N SER A 183 -13.69 -29.63 -6.46
CA SER A 183 -12.51 -29.76 -5.61
C SER A 183 -12.04 -28.42 -5.04
N LYS A 184 -12.44 -27.29 -5.65
CA LYS A 184 -12.10 -25.93 -5.21
C LYS A 184 -13.04 -25.39 -4.13
N ARG A 185 -14.19 -26.03 -3.89
CA ARG A 185 -15.16 -25.60 -2.87
C ARG A 185 -14.54 -25.38 -1.47
N PRO A 186 -13.65 -26.24 -0.97
CA PRO A 186 -12.98 -26.01 0.32
C PRO A 186 -12.10 -24.76 0.33
N ILE A 187 -11.47 -24.42 -0.81
CA ILE A 187 -10.64 -23.22 -0.96
C ILE A 187 -11.52 -21.98 -0.84
N LEU A 188 -12.62 -21.93 -1.61
CA LEU A 188 -13.59 -20.83 -1.56
C LEU A 188 -14.19 -20.67 -0.16
N GLN A 189 -14.59 -21.76 0.50
CA GLN A 189 -15.13 -21.72 1.86
C GLN A 189 -14.12 -21.17 2.87
N ARG A 190 -12.84 -21.55 2.74
CA ARG A 190 -11.77 -21.02 3.59
C ARG A 190 -11.55 -19.54 3.35
N TYR A 191 -11.47 -19.12 2.09
CA TYR A 191 -11.33 -17.73 1.70
C TYR A 191 -12.46 -16.85 2.26
N LEU A 192 -13.73 -17.25 2.06
CA LEU A 192 -14.88 -16.52 2.58
C LEU A 192 -14.88 -16.43 4.11
N ARG A 193 -14.46 -17.51 4.79
CA ARG A 193 -14.32 -17.54 6.24
C ARG A 193 -13.24 -16.57 6.72
N ASP A 194 -12.07 -16.60 6.09
CA ASP A 194 -10.94 -15.76 6.47
C ASP A 194 -11.27 -14.27 6.23
N ILE A 195 -11.96 -13.93 5.13
CA ILE A 195 -12.48 -12.57 4.89
C ILE A 195 -13.49 -12.15 5.96
N ALA A 196 -14.44 -13.03 6.30
CA ALA A 196 -15.43 -12.73 7.33
C ALA A 196 -14.76 -12.48 8.68
N ASP A 197 -13.77 -13.29 9.04
CA ASP A 197 -13.00 -13.12 10.27
C ASP A 197 -12.22 -11.79 10.27
N ILE A 198 -11.54 -11.44 9.18
CA ILE A 198 -10.86 -10.14 9.01
C ILE A 198 -11.85 -8.98 9.21
N HIS A 199 -13.03 -9.03 8.60
CA HIS A 199 -14.06 -7.99 8.76
C HIS A 199 -14.56 -7.89 10.20
N VAL A 200 -14.80 -9.03 10.87
CA VAL A 200 -15.20 -9.06 12.27
C VAL A 200 -14.12 -8.45 13.15
N GLN A 201 -12.84 -8.77 12.92
CA GLN A 201 -11.74 -8.21 13.69
C GLN A 201 -11.58 -6.70 13.48
N LEU A 202 -11.64 -6.23 12.23
CA LEU A 202 -11.54 -4.79 11.91
C LEU A 202 -12.73 -4.01 12.49
N SER A 203 -13.95 -4.55 12.40
CA SER A 203 -15.16 -3.88 12.93
C SER A 203 -15.15 -3.69 14.45
N ARG A 204 -14.37 -4.49 15.19
CA ARG A 204 -14.18 -4.32 16.63
C ARG A 204 -13.27 -3.15 16.98
N ILE A 205 -12.51 -2.63 16.01
CA ILE A 205 -11.69 -1.44 16.20
C ILE A 205 -12.58 -0.21 15.96
N THR A 206 -13.18 0.30 17.02
CA THR A 206 -14.07 1.46 16.98
C THR A 206 -13.42 2.71 17.55
N PHE A 207 -13.86 3.87 17.04
CA PHE A 207 -13.43 5.19 17.49
C PHE A 207 -14.62 6.14 17.54
N ASP A 208 -14.57 7.09 18.47
CA ASP A 208 -15.66 8.06 18.66
C ASP A 208 -15.67 9.19 17.62
N ARG A 209 -14.61 9.28 16.81
CA ARG A 209 -14.39 10.36 15.84
C ARG A 209 -14.07 9.80 14.47
N ILE A 210 -14.41 10.57 13.43
CA ILE A 210 -14.15 10.24 12.02
C ILE A 210 -12.94 11.03 11.54
N GLY A 211 -11.92 10.35 11.04
CA GLY A 211 -10.68 10.96 10.59
C GLY A 211 -9.63 9.93 10.19
N SER A 212 -8.37 10.34 10.23
CA SER A 212 -7.21 9.47 9.97
C SER A 212 -6.42 9.20 11.25
N PHE A 213 -5.57 8.20 11.21
CA PHE A 213 -4.78 7.78 12.37
C PHE A 213 -3.54 8.65 12.53
N VAL A 214 -3.29 9.06 13.77
CA VAL A 214 -2.07 9.73 14.21
C VAL A 214 -1.47 8.92 15.33
N ILE A 215 -0.18 8.63 15.23
CA ILE A 215 0.59 7.92 16.26
C ILE A 215 1.50 8.93 16.97
N ASP A 216 1.51 8.90 18.29
CA ASP A 216 2.43 9.70 19.10
C ASP A 216 3.75 8.96 19.38
N ASP A 217 4.70 9.65 20.02
CA ASP A 217 6.01 9.11 20.38
C ASP A 217 5.94 7.89 21.32
N GLN A 218 4.80 7.69 21.99
CA GLN A 218 4.54 6.55 22.87
C GLN A 218 3.88 5.38 22.14
N GLY A 219 3.64 5.51 20.83
CA GLY A 219 2.96 4.50 20.01
C GLY A 219 1.44 4.50 20.18
N LYS A 220 0.87 5.49 20.89
CA LYS A 220 -0.58 5.56 21.07
C LYS A 220 -1.22 6.15 19.82
N VAL A 221 -2.16 5.39 19.26
CA VAL A 221 -2.91 5.79 18.07
C VAL A 221 -4.18 6.55 18.46
N THR A 222 -4.38 7.72 17.86
CA THR A 222 -5.56 8.58 18.01
C THR A 222 -6.14 8.97 16.65
N VAL A 223 -7.37 9.48 16.64
CA VAL A 223 -8.02 9.96 15.41
C VAL A 223 -7.77 11.45 15.25
N GLY A 224 -7.07 11.81 14.18
CA GLY A 224 -6.75 13.16 13.75
C GLY A 224 -7.38 13.53 12.39
N PRO A 225 -6.93 14.63 11.76
CA PRO A 225 -7.48 15.09 10.49
C PRO A 225 -7.23 14.09 9.36
N GLY A 226 -8.18 13.97 8.44
CA GLY A 226 -8.11 13.05 7.30
C GLY A 226 -6.86 13.25 6.45
N ALA A 227 -6.22 12.15 6.03
CA ALA A 227 -4.94 12.19 5.33
C ALA A 227 -4.98 12.95 4.00
N ASP A 228 -6.08 12.84 3.26
CA ASP A 228 -6.20 13.43 1.92
C ASP A 228 -6.26 14.97 1.94
N PHE A 229 -7.10 15.56 2.79
CA PHE A 229 -7.32 17.01 2.78
C PHE A 229 -6.96 17.71 4.10
N GLY A 230 -6.55 16.96 5.13
CA GLY A 230 -6.29 17.51 6.46
C GLY A 230 -7.55 18.02 7.17
N LEU A 231 -8.73 17.51 6.81
CA LEU A 231 -10.01 17.95 7.38
C LEU A 231 -10.44 17.05 8.53
N GLY A 232 -11.16 17.62 9.51
CA GLY A 232 -11.52 16.92 10.74
C GLY A 232 -10.40 16.99 11.78
N PRO A 233 -10.33 16.06 12.75
CA PRO A 233 -11.26 14.96 12.97
C PRO A 233 -12.68 15.46 13.28
N PHE A 234 -13.68 14.69 12.88
CA PHE A 234 -15.09 15.05 13.01
C PHE A 234 -15.75 14.26 14.13
N ASP A 235 -16.64 14.92 14.87
CA ASP A 235 -17.32 14.30 16.02
C ASP A 235 -18.65 13.63 15.61
N SER A 236 -19.08 13.80 14.35
CA SER A 236 -20.29 13.13 13.84
C SER A 236 -20.28 12.96 12.32
N ALA A 237 -21.01 11.94 11.84
CA ALA A 237 -21.24 11.70 10.41
C ALA A 237 -21.94 12.87 9.71
N LYS A 238 -22.77 13.64 10.44
CA LYS A 238 -23.44 14.84 9.91
C LYS A 238 -22.42 15.93 9.56
N GLU A 239 -21.43 16.14 10.42
CA GLU A 239 -20.38 17.13 10.17
C GLU A 239 -19.49 16.72 8.99
N PHE A 240 -19.08 15.45 8.98
CA PHE A 240 -18.33 14.85 7.88
C PHE A 240 -19.07 15.01 6.54
N GLY A 241 -20.35 14.59 6.48
CA GLY A 241 -21.17 14.64 5.28
C GLY A 241 -21.46 16.06 4.77
N ARG A 242 -21.60 17.05 5.66
CA ARG A 242 -21.80 18.46 5.25
C ARG A 242 -20.57 19.05 4.58
N ARG A 243 -19.36 18.69 5.04
CA ARG A 243 -18.12 19.17 4.43
C ARG A 243 -17.71 18.38 3.19
N GLY A 244 -18.03 17.09 3.13
CA GLY A 244 -17.80 16.24 1.95
C GLY A 244 -18.64 16.65 0.72
N ARG A 245 -19.89 17.12 0.92
CA ARG A 245 -20.75 17.58 -0.18
C ARG A 245 -20.45 18.99 -0.71
N GLY A 246 -19.58 19.75 -0.04
CA GLY A 246 -19.26 21.12 -0.44
C GLY A 246 -18.19 21.24 -1.52
N ARG A 247 -17.64 20.11 -1.99
CA ARG A 247 -16.51 20.06 -2.95
C ARG A 247 -16.54 18.86 -3.91
N ALA A 248 -17.70 18.23 -4.11
CA ALA A 248 -17.93 17.33 -5.24
C ALA A 248 -18.44 18.14 -6.43
#